data_AF-A0A1E3GN23-F1
#
_entry.id   AF-A0A1E3GN23-F1
#
_cell.length_a   1.000
_cell.length_b   1.000
_cell.length_c   1.000
_cell.angle_alpha   90.00
_cell.angle_beta   90.00
_cell.angle_gamma   90.00
#
_symmetry.space_group_name_H-M   'P 1'
#
loop_
_entity.id
_entity.type
_entity.pdbx_description
1 polymer ?
#
loop_
_entity_poly.entity_id
_entity_poly.type
_entity_poly.pdbx_seq_one_letter_code
_entity_poly.pdbx_strand_id
1 'polypeptide(L)'
;MPGTSFEYTVTDESNNDSASVEVVISSGNDTVVGNEQDNIISGGPGNDILTGGAGTDIFVWNAGDEGVAGAPAMDIVTDFNIAEGDVLDFSDILVGEESGNLTDFISITEDGSDIVIELKPDATDVTQIVTLQGKSLVDLGLGGFDTSTQQAEMINKLVQDGHVSVDS
;
A
#
# COMPACT_ATOMS: atom_id res chain seq x y z
N MET A 1 16.34 -3.57 20.65
CA MET A 1 16.30 -2.16 21.11
C MET A 1 14.84 -1.73 21.09
N PRO A 2 14.35 -0.88 22.00
CA PRO A 2 12.97 -0.41 21.89
C PRO A 2 12.87 0.50 20.66
N GLY A 3 11.92 0.20 19.77
CA GLY A 3 11.63 0.99 18.58
C GLY A 3 11.32 2.43 18.98
N THR A 4 11.92 3.37 18.26
CA THR A 4 11.60 4.79 18.40
C THR A 4 10.33 5.06 17.61
N SER A 5 9.17 4.98 18.27
CA SER A 5 7.92 5.46 17.71
C SER A 5 7.96 6.99 17.63
N PHE A 6 7.96 7.55 16.42
CA PHE A 6 7.71 8.97 16.21
C PHE A 6 6.25 9.15 15.82
N GLU A 7 5.41 9.61 16.75
CA GLU A 7 4.09 10.13 16.40
C GLU A 7 4.31 11.48 15.69
N TYR A 8 4.11 11.51 14.37
CA TYR A 8 4.03 12.78 13.64
C TYR A 8 2.55 13.15 13.53
N THR A 9 2.16 14.26 14.15
CA THR A 9 0.84 14.88 13.91
C THR A 9 1.10 16.21 13.23
N VAL A 10 0.78 16.32 11.93
CA VAL A 10 0.76 17.61 11.25
C VAL A 10 -0.44 18.38 11.77
N THR A 11 -0.24 19.17 12.82
CA THR A 11 -1.19 20.21 13.21
C THR A 11 -0.56 21.54 12.84
N ASP A 12 -0.95 22.12 11.70
CA ASP A 12 -0.73 23.55 11.55
C ASP A 12 -1.67 24.26 12.52
N GLU A 13 -1.11 24.94 13.52
CA GLU A 13 -1.80 25.78 14.50
C GLU A 13 -2.58 26.96 13.86
N SER A 14 -2.67 27.03 12.53
CA SER A 14 -3.30 28.09 11.76
C SER A 14 -4.58 27.70 10.98
N ASN A 15 -5.17 26.52 11.17
CA ASN A 15 -6.56 26.21 10.76
C ASN A 15 -6.95 26.55 9.29
N ASN A 16 -5.97 26.58 8.37
CA ASN A 16 -6.17 26.70 6.93
C ASN A 16 -4.87 26.41 6.16
N ASP A 17 -4.25 25.24 6.37
CA ASP A 17 -3.18 24.78 5.48
C ASP A 17 -3.73 23.68 4.57
N SER A 18 -4.03 24.07 3.34
CA SER A 18 -4.51 23.21 2.26
C SER A 18 -3.35 22.54 1.53
N ALA A 19 -2.35 22.06 2.27
CA ALA A 19 -1.16 21.47 1.71
C ALA A 19 -1.22 19.94 1.83
N SER A 20 -1.07 19.25 0.70
CA SER A 20 -0.83 17.81 0.70
C SER A 20 0.36 17.49 1.60
N VAL A 21 0.19 16.54 2.52
CA VAL A 21 1.26 16.12 3.40
C VAL A 21 2.05 15.02 2.72
N GLU A 22 3.33 15.26 2.50
CA GLU A 22 4.30 14.21 2.16
C GLU A 22 4.94 13.72 3.46
N VAL A 23 4.62 12.50 3.88
CA VAL A 23 5.26 11.85 5.04
C VAL A 23 6.22 10.79 4.53
N VAL A 24 7.51 11.02 4.71
CA VAL A 24 8.57 10.03 4.47
C VAL A 24 9.21 9.70 5.81
N ILE A 25 9.01 8.48 6.29
CA ILE A 25 9.59 8.02 7.55
C ILE A 25 10.90 7.26 7.29
N SER A 26 11.82 7.34 8.25
CA SER A 26 13.13 6.65 8.22
C SER A 26 13.00 5.21 8.71
N SER A 27 13.87 4.30 8.27
CA SER A 27 13.94 2.89 8.71
C SER A 27 13.42 2.58 10.12
N GLY A 28 12.55 1.59 10.25
CA GLY A 28 11.94 1.25 11.53
C GLY A 28 10.65 0.46 11.38
N ASN A 29 9.98 0.21 12.49
CA ASN A 29 8.59 -0.22 12.46
C ASN A 29 7.79 0.97 12.97
N ASP A 30 7.11 1.65 12.09
CA ASP A 30 6.55 2.96 12.34
C ASP A 30 5.02 2.94 12.26
N THR A 31 4.41 3.99 12.81
CA THR A 31 2.96 4.21 12.73
C THR A 31 2.75 5.60 12.20
N VAL A 32 2.20 5.67 11.00
CA VAL A 32 2.01 6.90 10.23
C VAL A 32 0.53 7.19 10.14
N VAL A 33 0.15 8.38 10.56
CA VAL A 33 -1.23 8.86 10.48
C VAL A 33 -1.22 10.18 9.74
N GLY A 34 -1.87 10.20 8.59
CA GLY A 34 -2.15 11.38 7.79
C GLY A 34 -3.21 12.28 8.43
N ASN A 35 -3.81 13.15 7.63
CA ASN A 35 -4.79 14.12 8.05
C ASN A 35 -6.08 14.04 7.21
N GLU A 36 -6.95 15.04 7.30
CA GLU A 36 -8.20 15.06 6.56
C GLU A 36 -8.04 15.62 5.13
N GLN A 37 -6.84 15.61 4.57
CA GLN A 37 -6.51 16.08 3.23
C GLN A 37 -5.76 14.99 2.46
N ASP A 38 -5.71 15.14 1.13
CA ASP A 38 -4.92 14.27 0.25
C ASP A 38 -3.46 14.17 0.71
N ASN A 39 -3.01 12.96 1.04
CA ASN A 39 -1.66 12.71 1.55
C ASN A 39 -0.86 11.78 0.62
N ILE A 40 0.46 11.92 0.69
CA ILE A 40 1.42 10.98 0.12
C ILE A 40 2.19 10.38 1.30
N ILE A 41 1.98 9.10 1.56
CA ILE A 41 2.46 8.42 2.76
C ILE A 41 3.42 7.30 2.36
N SER A 42 4.64 7.36 2.90
CA SER A 42 5.62 6.28 2.81
C SER A 42 6.18 5.95 4.20
N GLY A 43 5.99 4.70 4.61
CA GLY A 43 6.52 4.17 5.88
C GLY A 43 8.03 4.00 5.89
N GLY A 44 8.61 3.78 4.71
CA GLY A 44 10.03 3.44 4.55
C GLY A 44 10.29 1.96 4.83
N PRO A 45 11.54 1.57 5.14
CA PRO A 45 11.87 0.17 5.37
C PRO A 45 11.43 -0.32 6.75
N GLY A 46 10.73 -1.46 6.78
CA GLY A 46 10.41 -2.24 7.96
C GLY A 46 8.96 -2.72 7.99
N ASN A 47 8.32 -2.72 9.16
CA ASN A 47 6.91 -3.12 9.27
C ASN A 47 6.10 -1.97 9.82
N ASP A 48 5.32 -1.33 8.95
CA ASP A 48 4.67 -0.06 9.22
C ASP A 48 3.15 -0.19 9.29
N ILE A 49 2.53 0.73 10.02
CA ILE A 49 1.07 0.89 10.09
C ILE A 49 0.75 2.26 9.52
N LEU A 50 0.03 2.29 8.39
CA LEU A 50 -0.28 3.50 7.64
C LEU A 50 -1.79 3.78 7.72
N THR A 51 -2.12 5.04 8.00
CA THR A 51 -3.48 5.58 8.01
C THR A 51 -3.46 6.86 7.19
N GLY A 52 -4.25 6.92 6.11
CA GLY A 52 -4.39 8.09 5.25
C GLY A 52 -5.14 9.23 5.91
N GLY A 53 -6.26 8.89 6.53
CA GLY A 53 -7.22 9.83 7.07
C GLY A 53 -8.39 9.99 6.10
N ALA A 54 -8.70 11.22 5.72
CA ALA A 54 -9.74 11.50 4.74
C ALA A 54 -9.15 12.27 3.57
N GLY A 55 -9.75 12.16 2.39
CA GLY A 55 -9.17 12.71 1.18
C GLY A 55 -8.71 11.60 0.26
N THR A 56 -8.04 11.96 -0.83
CA THR A 56 -7.46 10.99 -1.76
C THR A 56 -6.01 10.76 -1.39
N ASP A 57 -5.71 9.60 -0.83
CA ASP A 57 -4.38 9.28 -0.30
C ASP A 57 -3.58 8.36 -1.22
N ILE A 58 -2.27 8.59 -1.29
CA ILE A 58 -1.31 7.78 -2.05
C ILE A 58 -0.34 7.13 -1.06
N PHE A 59 -0.39 5.81 -0.96
CA PHE A 59 0.55 5.02 -0.17
C PHE A 59 1.68 4.54 -1.07
N VAL A 60 2.92 4.94 -0.78
CA VAL A 60 4.08 4.73 -1.67
C VAL A 60 5.09 3.77 -1.04
N TRP A 61 5.48 2.75 -1.80
CA TRP A 61 6.59 1.87 -1.50
C TRP A 61 7.73 2.12 -2.48
N ASN A 62 8.87 2.57 -1.96
CA ASN A 62 10.06 2.86 -2.76
C ASN A 62 11.00 1.64 -2.83
N ALA A 63 11.85 1.63 -3.85
CA ALA A 63 12.93 0.66 -3.94
C ALA A 63 13.86 0.78 -2.72
N GLY A 64 14.05 -0.32 -2.00
CA GLY A 64 14.81 -0.38 -0.75
C GLY A 64 13.98 -0.35 0.52
N ASP A 65 12.66 -0.13 0.42
CA ASP A 65 11.72 -0.30 1.54
C ASP A 65 11.42 -1.78 1.80
N GLU A 66 11.69 -2.64 0.80
CA GLU A 66 11.36 -4.05 0.88
C GLU A 66 12.17 -4.79 1.94
N GLY A 67 11.57 -5.87 2.45
CA GLY A 67 12.29 -6.86 3.21
C GLY A 67 13.19 -7.73 2.34
N VAL A 68 13.54 -8.90 2.87
CA VAL A 68 14.36 -9.89 2.16
C VAL A 68 13.60 -11.18 1.98
N ALA A 69 14.03 -12.02 1.03
CA ALA A 69 13.46 -13.35 0.85
C ALA A 69 13.40 -14.13 2.20
N GLY A 70 12.20 -14.57 2.57
CA GLY A 70 11.92 -15.29 3.82
C GLY A 70 11.76 -14.40 5.08
N ALA A 71 11.96 -13.09 4.95
CA ALA A 71 11.61 -12.09 5.95
C ALA A 71 11.12 -10.81 5.24
N PRO A 72 9.95 -10.88 4.58
CA PRO A 72 9.37 -9.73 3.91
C PRO A 72 9.04 -8.63 4.91
N ALA A 73 9.10 -7.39 4.45
CA ALA A 73 8.51 -6.25 5.14
C ALA A 73 6.98 -6.42 5.13
N MET A 74 6.34 -6.09 6.24
CA MET A 74 4.91 -6.32 6.45
C MET A 74 4.25 -5.03 6.91
N ASP A 75 3.51 -4.42 6.00
CA ASP A 75 2.83 -3.15 6.24
C ASP A 75 1.32 -3.34 6.31
N ILE A 76 0.68 -2.48 7.08
CA ILE A 76 -0.76 -2.48 7.29
C ILE A 76 -1.31 -1.11 6.91
N VAL A 77 -2.17 -1.06 5.90
CA VAL A 77 -2.99 0.13 5.61
C VAL A 77 -4.34 -0.04 6.28
N THR A 78 -4.73 0.93 7.10
CA THR A 78 -5.84 0.80 8.05
C THR A 78 -7.18 1.33 7.54
N ASP A 79 -7.16 2.23 6.55
CA ASP A 79 -8.36 2.95 6.11
C ASP A 79 -8.61 2.94 4.59
N PHE A 80 -7.69 2.40 3.78
CA PHE A 80 -7.74 2.37 2.30
C PHE A 80 -9.14 2.34 1.68
N ASN A 81 -9.49 3.36 0.92
CA ASN A 81 -10.84 3.56 0.40
C ASN A 81 -10.86 3.96 -1.07
N ILE A 82 -11.23 3.00 -1.92
CA ILE A 82 -11.40 3.22 -3.37
C ILE A 82 -12.45 4.29 -3.70
N ALA A 83 -13.42 4.54 -2.82
CA ALA A 83 -14.47 5.54 -3.05
C ALA A 83 -13.98 6.97 -2.80
N GLU A 84 -12.96 7.13 -1.95
CA GLU A 84 -12.25 8.40 -1.74
C GLU A 84 -11.14 8.61 -2.79
N GLY A 85 -10.75 7.55 -3.48
CA GLY A 85 -9.83 7.59 -4.61
C GLY A 85 -8.42 7.12 -4.27
N ASP A 86 -8.24 6.47 -3.13
CA ASP A 86 -6.92 6.06 -2.65
C ASP A 86 -6.18 5.17 -3.64
N VAL A 87 -4.86 5.30 -3.60
CA VAL A 87 -3.92 4.65 -4.51
C VAL A 87 -2.81 3.96 -3.73
N LEU A 88 -2.53 2.72 -4.08
CA LEU A 88 -1.31 2.02 -3.70
C LEU A 88 -0.29 2.17 -4.83
N ASP A 89 0.82 2.83 -4.56
CA ASP A 89 1.88 3.05 -5.54
C ASP A 89 3.05 2.08 -5.29
N PHE A 90 3.17 1.13 -6.22
CA PHE A 90 4.24 0.14 -6.26
C PHE A 90 5.20 0.37 -7.44
N SER A 91 5.13 1.51 -8.12
CA SER A 91 5.89 1.77 -9.34
C SER A 91 7.40 1.83 -9.16
N ASP A 92 7.91 2.04 -7.95
CA ASP A 92 9.36 2.06 -7.70
C ASP A 92 9.89 0.70 -7.21
N ILE A 93 9.06 -0.07 -6.51
CA ILE A 93 9.38 -1.43 -6.03
C ILE A 93 9.23 -2.50 -7.13
N LEU A 94 8.25 -2.36 -8.01
CA LEU A 94 8.08 -3.22 -9.16
C LEU A 94 8.76 -2.55 -10.36
N VAL A 95 9.83 -3.15 -10.85
CA VAL A 95 10.56 -2.65 -12.02
C VAL A 95 10.67 -3.73 -13.08
N GLY A 96 10.30 -3.37 -14.31
CA GLY A 96 10.42 -4.26 -15.48
C GLY A 96 9.35 -5.34 -15.60
N GLU A 97 8.23 -5.17 -14.91
CA GLU A 97 6.99 -5.86 -15.20
C GLU A 97 6.46 -5.48 -16.58
N GLU A 98 5.82 -6.43 -17.26
CA GLU A 98 5.04 -6.14 -18.45
C GLU A 98 3.57 -6.30 -18.06
N SER A 99 2.67 -5.48 -18.59
CA SER A 99 1.23 -5.55 -18.27
C SER A 99 0.60 -6.94 -18.43
N GLY A 100 1.24 -7.86 -19.16
CA GLY A 100 0.82 -9.25 -19.34
C GLY A 100 1.23 -10.25 -18.25
N ASN A 101 2.13 -9.91 -17.31
CA ASN A 101 2.64 -10.84 -16.30
C ASN A 101 2.64 -10.28 -14.86
N LEU A 102 1.79 -9.29 -14.56
CA LEU A 102 1.66 -8.73 -13.22
C LEU A 102 1.38 -9.77 -12.12
N THR A 103 0.79 -10.93 -12.46
CA THR A 103 0.56 -12.03 -11.50
C THR A 103 1.83 -12.74 -11.03
N ASP A 104 2.95 -12.57 -11.73
CA ASP A 104 4.25 -13.09 -11.29
C ASP A 104 4.83 -12.21 -10.16
N PHE A 105 4.47 -10.92 -10.16
CA PHE A 105 5.00 -9.90 -9.25
C PHE A 105 4.03 -9.55 -8.12
N ILE A 106 2.73 -9.57 -8.37
CA ILE A 106 1.70 -9.18 -7.41
C ILE A 106 0.81 -10.39 -7.14
N SER A 107 0.47 -10.59 -5.87
CA SER A 107 -0.52 -11.57 -5.48
C SER A 107 -1.51 -11.03 -4.48
N ILE A 108 -2.80 -11.07 -4.83
CA ILE A 108 -3.88 -10.58 -3.98
C ILE A 108 -4.65 -11.77 -3.41
N THR A 109 -4.78 -11.81 -2.09
CA THR A 109 -5.56 -12.80 -1.35
C THR A 109 -6.48 -12.11 -0.35
N GLU A 110 -7.58 -12.78 0.00
CA GLU A 110 -8.49 -12.33 1.05
C GLU A 110 -8.31 -13.27 2.25
N ASP A 111 -7.80 -12.74 3.36
CA ASP A 111 -7.61 -13.46 4.61
C ASP A 111 -8.60 -12.96 5.67
N GLY A 112 -9.72 -13.68 5.79
CA GLY A 112 -10.77 -13.34 6.74
C GLY A 112 -11.48 -12.03 6.37
N SER A 113 -11.10 -10.93 7.03
CA SER A 113 -11.66 -9.59 6.81
C SER A 113 -10.67 -8.60 6.20
N ASP A 114 -9.48 -9.08 5.82
CA ASP A 114 -8.39 -8.26 5.34
C ASP A 114 -8.00 -8.71 3.92
N ILE A 115 -7.57 -7.76 3.10
CA ILE A 115 -6.92 -8.06 1.82
C ILE A 115 -5.41 -8.06 2.04
N VAL A 116 -4.76 -9.13 1.61
CA VAL A 116 -3.31 -9.28 1.65
C VAL A 116 -2.76 -9.24 0.24
N ILE A 117 -1.87 -8.29 -0.01
CA ILE A 117 -1.16 -8.08 -1.26
C ILE A 117 0.30 -8.45 -1.03
N GLU A 118 0.77 -9.50 -1.69
CA GLU A 118 2.16 -9.92 -1.68
C GLU A 118 2.86 -9.39 -2.93
N LEU A 119 4.02 -8.78 -2.76
CA LEU A 119 4.85 -8.28 -3.85
C LEU A 119 6.14 -9.09 -3.95
N LYS A 120 6.49 -9.42 -5.19
CA LYS A 120 7.67 -10.19 -5.60
C LYS A 120 8.42 -9.40 -6.68
N PRO A 121 9.18 -8.36 -6.31
CA PRO A 121 9.94 -7.54 -7.25
C PRO A 121 10.86 -8.35 -8.19
N ASP A 122 11.38 -9.48 -7.70
CA ASP A 122 12.23 -10.39 -8.49
C ASP A 122 11.47 -11.54 -9.18
N ALA A 123 10.13 -11.50 -9.15
CA ALA A 123 9.20 -12.54 -9.61
C ALA A 123 9.41 -13.93 -8.96
N THR A 124 10.15 -14.01 -7.85
CA THR A 124 10.46 -15.29 -7.18
C THR A 124 10.03 -15.29 -5.73
N ASP A 125 10.60 -14.42 -4.91
CA ASP A 125 10.39 -14.39 -3.48
C ASP A 125 9.53 -13.19 -3.10
N VAL A 126 8.64 -13.39 -2.13
CA VAL A 126 7.89 -12.28 -1.54
C VAL A 126 8.84 -11.50 -0.64
N THR A 127 9.05 -10.23 -0.96
CA THR A 127 9.90 -9.31 -0.17
C THR A 127 9.09 -8.22 0.51
N GLN A 128 7.85 -8.00 0.07
CA GLN A 128 6.94 -7.01 0.65
C GLN A 128 5.52 -7.58 0.74
N ILE A 129 4.86 -7.36 1.86
CA ILE A 129 3.47 -7.73 2.09
C ILE A 129 2.72 -6.49 2.57
N VAL A 130 1.63 -6.15 1.90
CA VAL A 130 0.74 -5.05 2.27
C VAL A 130 -0.62 -5.62 2.64
N THR A 131 -1.06 -5.35 3.87
CA THR A 131 -2.36 -5.77 4.38
C THR A 131 -3.31 -4.58 4.43
N LEU A 132 -4.42 -4.63 3.70
CA LEU A 132 -5.51 -3.68 3.81
C LEU A 132 -6.47 -4.18 4.90
N GLN A 133 -6.33 -3.62 6.09
CA GLN A 133 -7.08 -4.05 7.26
C GLN A 133 -8.57 -3.71 7.13
N GLY A 134 -9.44 -4.68 7.43
CA GLY A 134 -10.88 -4.52 7.42
C GLY A 134 -11.47 -4.33 6.03
N LYS A 135 -10.71 -4.65 4.96
CA LYS A 135 -11.17 -4.57 3.57
C LYS A 135 -11.39 -5.97 3.02
N SER A 136 -12.46 -6.10 2.23
CA SER A 136 -12.80 -7.31 1.48
C SER A 136 -12.65 -7.09 -0.02
N LEU A 137 -12.77 -8.16 -0.81
CA LEU A 137 -12.79 -8.04 -2.27
C LEU A 137 -13.94 -7.14 -2.74
N VAL A 138 -15.06 -7.15 -2.03
CA VAL A 138 -16.22 -6.30 -2.35
C VAL A 138 -15.88 -4.83 -2.14
N ASP A 139 -15.15 -4.50 -1.07
CA ASP A 139 -14.74 -3.13 -0.77
C ASP A 139 -13.75 -2.58 -1.80
N LEU A 140 -12.97 -3.46 -2.44
CA LEU A 140 -12.08 -3.11 -3.56
C LEU A 140 -12.78 -3.11 -4.93
N GLY A 141 -14.10 -3.26 -4.99
CA GLY A 141 -14.83 -3.34 -6.26
C GLY A 141 -14.55 -4.64 -7.05
N LEU A 142 -13.95 -5.63 -6.39
CA LEU A 142 -13.64 -6.97 -6.89
C LEU A 142 -14.66 -8.02 -6.39
N GLY A 143 -15.88 -7.57 -6.06
CA GLY A 143 -16.94 -8.47 -5.63
C GLY A 143 -17.25 -9.52 -6.69
N GLY A 144 -17.10 -10.79 -6.32
CA GLY A 144 -17.37 -11.94 -7.20
C GLY A 144 -16.17 -12.45 -8.00
N PHE A 145 -14.98 -11.90 -7.79
CA PHE A 145 -13.73 -12.49 -8.27
C PHE A 145 -13.22 -13.56 -7.30
N ASP A 146 -12.51 -14.54 -7.82
CA ASP A 146 -11.85 -15.60 -7.04
C ASP A 146 -10.33 -15.39 -7.06
N THR A 147 -9.74 -15.16 -5.88
CA THR A 147 -8.29 -14.93 -5.68
C THR A 147 -7.41 -16.07 -6.20
N SER A 148 -7.94 -17.28 -6.31
CA SER A 148 -7.18 -18.46 -6.74
C SER A 148 -7.16 -18.67 -8.26
N THR A 149 -8.13 -18.08 -8.99
CA THR A 149 -8.30 -18.33 -10.42
C THR A 149 -8.34 -17.08 -11.29
N GLN A 150 -8.59 -15.90 -10.69
CA GLN A 150 -8.84 -14.65 -11.41
C GLN A 150 -7.92 -13.50 -10.97
N GLN A 151 -6.74 -13.86 -10.46
CA GLN A 151 -5.71 -12.91 -10.03
C GLN A 151 -5.33 -11.89 -11.10
N ALA A 152 -5.15 -12.35 -12.35
CA ALA A 152 -4.81 -11.47 -13.46
C ALA A 152 -5.90 -10.43 -13.71
N GLU A 153 -7.17 -10.82 -13.70
CA GLU A 153 -8.29 -9.90 -13.91
C GLU A 153 -8.45 -8.93 -12.75
N MET A 154 -8.23 -9.39 -11.51
CA MET A 154 -8.29 -8.55 -10.31
C MET A 154 -7.21 -7.46 -10.33
N ILE A 155 -5.94 -7.86 -10.55
CA ILE A 155 -4.83 -6.90 -10.61
C ILE A 155 -5.03 -5.92 -11.75
N ASN A 156 -5.36 -6.41 -12.96
CA ASN A 156 -5.60 -5.55 -14.11
C ASN A 156 -6.75 -4.58 -13.87
N LYS A 157 -7.80 -5.00 -13.15
CA LYS A 157 -8.91 -4.13 -12.79
C LYS A 157 -8.46 -3.02 -11.84
N LEU A 158 -7.72 -3.34 -10.78
CA LEU A 158 -7.21 -2.33 -9.83
C LEU A 158 -6.27 -1.33 -10.49
N VAL A 159 -5.41 -1.80 -11.40
CA VAL A 159 -4.50 -0.92 -12.17
C VAL A 159 -5.27 -0.04 -13.15
N GLN A 160 -6.26 -0.59 -13.86
CA GLN A 160 -7.10 0.18 -14.80
C GLN A 160 -8.01 1.20 -14.10
N ASP A 161 -8.50 0.86 -12.91
CA ASP A 161 -9.31 1.75 -12.09
C ASP A 161 -8.45 2.83 -11.40
N GLY A 162 -7.12 2.69 -11.42
CA GLY A 162 -6.16 3.66 -10.86
C GLY A 162 -5.93 3.51 -9.36
N HIS A 163 -6.39 2.42 -8.74
CA HIS A 163 -6.19 2.16 -7.31
C HIS A 163 -4.85 1.51 -7.00
N VAL A 164 -4.19 0.96 -8.02
CA VAL A 164 -2.83 0.40 -7.93
C VAL A 164 -2.00 0.98 -9.07
N SER A 165 -0.84 1.56 -8.74
CA SER A 165 0.14 2.04 -9.71
C SER A 165 1.35 1.12 -9.73
N VAL A 166 1.84 0.83 -10.94
CA VAL A 166 2.98 -0.05 -11.24
C VAL A 166 3.85 0.62 -12.30
N ASP A 167 5.11 0.23 -12.46
CA ASP A 167 5.99 0.75 -13.51
C ASP A 167 5.45 0.31 -14.88
N SER A 168 5.36 1.25 -15.81
CA SER A 168 4.62 1.08 -17.08
C SER A 168 5.54 1.01 -18.30
#